data_AF-A0A9P7YF86-F1
#
_entry.id   AF-A0A9P7YF86-F1
#
_cell.length_a   1.000
_cell.length_b   1.000
_cell.length_c   1.000
_cell.angle_alpha   90.00
_cell.angle_beta   90.00
_cell.angle_gamma   90.00
#
_symmetry.space_group_name_H-M   'P 1'
#
loop_
_entity.id
_entity.type
_entity.pdbx_description
1 polymer ?
#
loop_
_entity_poly.entity_id
_entity_poly.type
_entity_poly.pdbx_seq_one_letter_code
_entity_poly.pdbx_strand_id
1 'polypeptide(L)'
;MVQQASQKESRAWSALPSGKEMALRKIVSVFLMAALLTVLFPFTPFQWLTNSPGPALLDQFLSPPAYLGALFFQWRIAGVVGNLLCNVGDMGFVYHHGMYWTLALGELVVCMGVGMAKNEVARRVSAVVLVGGSWGVGWFATPERYKQQGKDLVFWLWTMLAIDHARAAVGGGRQRRW
;
A
#
# COMPACT_ATOMS: atom_id res chain seq x y z
N MET A 1 -2.26 -10.87 27.73
CA MET A 1 -1.05 -11.65 28.04
C MET A 1 0.00 -11.31 27.00
N VAL A 2 1.09 -10.63 27.38
CA VAL A 2 2.18 -10.30 26.45
C VAL A 2 3.00 -11.58 26.29
N GLN A 3 2.99 -12.18 25.10
CA GLN A 3 3.74 -13.39 24.81
C GLN A 3 5.23 -13.02 24.85
N GLN A 4 5.96 -13.54 25.83
CA GLN A 4 7.40 -13.29 25.94
C GLN A 4 8.08 -14.02 24.78
N ALA A 5 8.85 -13.26 23.99
CA ALA A 5 9.60 -13.79 22.87
C ALA A 5 10.60 -14.85 23.34
N SER A 6 10.72 -15.94 22.57
CA SER A 6 11.72 -16.96 22.84
C SER A 6 13.13 -16.35 22.77
N GLN A 7 14.07 -16.86 23.56
CA GLN A 7 15.45 -16.34 23.62
C GLN A 7 16.14 -16.32 22.24
N LYS A 8 15.75 -17.24 21.34
CA LYS A 8 16.20 -17.27 19.94
C LYS A 8 15.62 -16.12 19.10
N GLU A 9 14.35 -15.80 19.29
CA GLU A 9 13.66 -14.70 18.60
C GLU A 9 14.20 -13.35 19.05
N SER A 10 14.41 -13.15 20.36
CA SER A 10 15.02 -11.94 20.90
C SER A 10 16.41 -11.68 20.30
N ARG A 11 17.26 -12.72 20.16
CA ARG A 11 18.57 -12.59 19.50
C ARG A 11 18.44 -12.24 18.01
N ALA A 12 17.52 -12.90 17.29
CA ALA A 12 17.28 -12.62 15.88
C ALA A 12 16.76 -11.19 15.64
N TRP A 13 15.93 -10.66 16.54
CA TRP A 13 15.39 -9.31 16.46
C TRP A 13 16.37 -8.22 16.88
N SER A 14 17.42 -8.57 17.62
CA SER A 14 18.51 -7.67 18.00
C SER A 14 19.59 -7.55 16.90
N ALA A 15 19.60 -8.47 15.94
CA ALA A 15 20.56 -8.47 14.84
C ALA A 15 20.11 -7.50 13.74
N LEU A 16 20.92 -6.46 13.48
CA LEU A 16 20.65 -5.53 12.38
C LEU A 16 20.70 -6.27 11.02
N PRO A 17 19.77 -5.99 10.10
CA PRO A 17 19.77 -6.62 8.79
C PRO A 17 21.02 -6.24 8.00
N SER A 18 21.58 -7.20 7.26
CA SER A 18 22.76 -6.96 6.44
C SER A 18 22.44 -6.03 5.26
N GLY A 19 23.42 -5.28 4.74
CA GLY A 19 23.22 -4.41 3.57
C GLY A 19 22.71 -5.16 2.33
N LYS A 20 23.15 -6.41 2.14
CA LYS A 20 22.68 -7.29 1.06
C LYS A 20 21.20 -7.65 1.23
N GLU A 21 20.79 -7.96 2.45
CA GLU A 21 19.39 -8.24 2.78
C GLU A 21 18.51 -7.01 2.52
N MET A 22 18.97 -5.82 2.92
CA MET A 22 18.25 -4.57 2.66
C MET A 22 18.08 -4.30 1.16
N ALA A 23 19.12 -4.54 0.36
CA ALA A 23 19.04 -4.42 -1.10
C ALA A 23 18.03 -5.42 -1.68
N LEU A 24 18.07 -6.67 -1.23
CA LEU A 24 17.14 -7.71 -1.68
C LEU A 24 15.69 -7.36 -1.35
N ARG A 25 15.40 -6.89 -0.13
CA ARG A 25 14.05 -6.49 0.28
C ARG A 25 13.51 -5.38 -0.63
N LYS A 26 14.31 -4.36 -0.94
CA LYS A 26 13.90 -3.28 -1.85
C LYS A 26 13.60 -3.79 -3.27
N ILE A 27 14.45 -4.67 -3.80
CA ILE A 27 14.23 -5.27 -5.13
C ILE A 27 12.93 -6.08 -5.13
N VAL A 28 12.74 -6.96 -4.15
CA VAL A 28 11.52 -7.77 -4.00
C VAL A 28 10.29 -6.89 -3.84
N SER A 29 10.38 -5.79 -3.10
CA SER A 29 9.29 -4.83 -2.96
C SER A 29 8.84 -4.25 -4.29
N VAL A 30 9.75 -3.98 -5.24
CA VAL A 30 9.39 -3.47 -6.57
C VAL A 30 8.61 -4.52 -7.36
N PHE A 31 9.00 -5.79 -7.27
CA PHE A 31 8.26 -6.89 -7.91
C PHE A 31 6.88 -7.08 -7.28
N LEU A 32 6.76 -6.97 -5.95
CA LEU A 32 5.48 -7.06 -5.27
C LEU A 32 4.57 -5.87 -5.61
N MET A 33 5.12 -4.67 -5.70
CA MET A 33 4.41 -3.48 -6.18
C MET A 33 3.84 -3.69 -7.59
N ALA A 34 4.63 -4.29 -8.50
CA ALA A 34 4.15 -4.64 -9.83
C ALA A 34 3.03 -5.69 -9.79
N ALA A 35 3.16 -6.73 -8.95
CA ALA A 35 2.12 -7.74 -8.76
C ALA A 35 0.85 -7.16 -8.13
N LEU A 36 0.97 -6.23 -7.20
CA LEU A 36 -0.17 -5.53 -6.60
C LEU A 36 -0.92 -4.73 -7.67
N LEU A 37 -0.19 -4.04 -8.56
CA LEU A 37 -0.78 -3.27 -9.66
C LEU A 37 -1.60 -4.15 -10.62
N THR A 38 -1.23 -5.41 -10.85
CA THR A 38 -2.01 -6.31 -11.72
C THR A 38 -3.34 -6.70 -11.07
N VAL A 39 -3.39 -6.83 -9.75
CA VAL A 39 -4.63 -7.10 -9.00
C VAL A 39 -5.52 -5.86 -8.95
N LEU A 40 -4.90 -4.68 -8.81
CA LEU A 40 -5.61 -3.42 -8.64
C LEU A 40 -6.35 -2.98 -9.90
N PHE A 41 -5.79 -3.15 -11.08
CA PHE A 41 -6.32 -2.48 -12.28
C PHE A 41 -7.59 -3.15 -12.86
N PRO A 42 -8.70 -2.41 -13.10
CA PRO A 42 -8.98 -1.05 -12.66
C PRO A 42 -9.42 -1.00 -11.19
N PHE A 43 -8.91 -0.04 -10.40
CA PHE A 43 -9.18 0.10 -8.96
C PHE A 43 -10.24 1.19 -8.72
N THR A 44 -11.50 0.77 -8.63
CA THR A 44 -12.66 1.67 -8.51
C THR A 44 -13.62 1.22 -7.39
N PRO A 45 -13.16 1.24 -6.13
CA PRO A 45 -13.91 0.68 -5.01
C PRO A 45 -15.30 1.30 -4.81
N PHE A 46 -15.48 2.59 -5.10
CA PHE A 46 -16.77 3.24 -4.94
C PHE A 46 -17.76 2.87 -6.06
N GLN A 47 -17.30 2.74 -7.30
CA GLN A 47 -18.11 2.19 -8.39
C GLN A 47 -18.50 0.73 -8.15
N TRP A 48 -17.62 -0.09 -7.57
CA TRP A 48 -17.95 -1.49 -7.25
C TRP A 48 -19.14 -1.62 -6.29
N LEU A 49 -19.31 -0.65 -5.39
CA LEU A 49 -20.40 -0.62 -4.42
C LEU A 49 -21.69 -0.01 -4.98
N THR A 50 -21.56 1.01 -5.83
CA THR A 50 -22.69 1.84 -6.27
C THR A 50 -23.30 1.39 -7.61
N ASN A 51 -22.64 0.49 -8.37
CA ASN A 51 -23.07 0.04 -9.70
C ASN A 51 -23.46 1.19 -10.64
N SER A 52 -22.90 2.39 -10.43
CA SER A 52 -23.23 3.57 -11.23
C SER A 52 -22.39 3.59 -12.51
N PRO A 53 -23.00 3.84 -13.68
CA PRO A 53 -22.30 3.84 -14.98
C PRO A 53 -21.42 5.08 -15.23
N GLY A 54 -21.28 5.99 -14.26
CA GLY A 54 -20.48 7.20 -14.39
C GLY A 54 -19.08 7.09 -13.78
N PRO A 55 -18.13 7.96 -14.18
CA PRO A 55 -16.93 8.20 -13.40
C PRO A 55 -17.36 8.77 -12.04
N ALA A 56 -17.47 7.91 -11.03
CA ALA A 56 -17.63 8.36 -9.66
C ALA A 56 -16.43 9.27 -9.36
N LEU A 57 -16.64 10.58 -9.30
CA LEU A 57 -15.62 11.59 -9.00
C LEU A 57 -14.78 11.17 -7.78
N LEU A 58 -15.41 10.49 -6.81
CA LEU A 58 -14.76 9.88 -5.67
C LEU A 58 -13.65 8.89 -6.07
N ASP A 59 -13.88 7.95 -6.98
CA ASP A 59 -12.82 7.04 -7.43
C ASP A 59 -11.69 7.78 -8.14
N GLN A 60 -11.99 8.84 -8.91
CA GLN A 60 -10.95 9.63 -9.59
C GLN A 60 -10.04 10.39 -8.62
N PHE A 61 -10.57 10.86 -7.50
CA PHE A 61 -9.81 11.61 -6.50
C PHE A 61 -9.21 10.73 -5.39
N LEU A 62 -9.88 9.65 -4.98
CA LEU A 62 -9.44 8.79 -3.87
C LEU A 62 -8.60 7.59 -4.33
N SER A 63 -8.91 6.99 -5.49
CA SER A 63 -8.18 5.79 -5.92
C SER A 63 -6.70 6.06 -6.16
N PRO A 64 -6.29 7.12 -6.89
CA PRO A 64 -4.86 7.39 -7.13
C PRO A 64 -4.03 7.55 -5.86
N PRO A 65 -4.40 8.41 -4.89
CA PRO A 65 -3.68 8.48 -3.63
C PRO A 65 -3.74 7.16 -2.83
N ALA A 66 -4.85 6.42 -2.89
CA ALA A 66 -4.98 5.17 -2.16
C ALA A 66 -3.98 4.11 -2.66
N TYR A 67 -3.95 3.79 -3.96
CA TYR A 67 -3.00 2.78 -4.44
C TYR A 67 -1.56 3.31 -4.46
N LEU A 68 -1.31 4.59 -4.79
CA LEU A 68 0.04 5.16 -4.73
C LEU A 68 0.57 5.20 -3.29
N GLY A 69 -0.29 5.48 -2.32
CA GLY A 69 0.05 5.41 -0.90
C GLY A 69 0.42 3.99 -0.48
N ALA A 70 -0.34 2.97 -0.92
CA ALA A 70 -0.01 1.57 -0.65
C ALA A 70 1.37 1.20 -1.21
N LEU A 71 1.66 1.58 -2.46
CA LEU A 71 2.96 1.39 -3.11
C LEU A 71 4.08 2.12 -2.36
N PHE A 72 3.84 3.36 -1.93
CA PHE A 72 4.79 4.13 -1.13
C PHE A 72 5.10 3.42 0.19
N PHE A 73 4.08 2.94 0.91
CA PHE A 73 4.28 2.22 2.17
C PHE A 73 5.03 0.92 1.97
N GLN A 74 4.74 0.16 0.92
CA GLN A 74 5.44 -1.07 0.57
C GLN A 74 6.94 -0.83 0.39
N TRP A 75 7.30 0.20 -0.37
CA TRP A 75 8.70 0.63 -0.54
C TRP A 75 9.35 1.07 0.79
N ARG A 76 8.61 1.80 1.64
CA ARG A 76 9.13 2.29 2.93
C ARG A 76 9.35 1.15 3.92
N ILE A 77 8.41 0.21 4.02
CA ILE A 77 8.52 -0.96 4.91
C ILE A 77 9.73 -1.81 4.51
N ALA A 78 9.97 -2.01 3.21
CA ALA A 78 11.15 -2.72 2.72
C ALA A 78 12.49 -2.05 3.12
N GLY A 79 12.46 -0.74 3.40
CA GLY A 79 13.59 0.05 3.87
C GLY A 79 13.77 0.11 5.39
N VAL A 80 12.92 -0.53 6.19
CA VAL A 80 13.02 -0.51 7.66
C VAL A 80 14.17 -1.39 8.14
N VAL A 81 15.07 -0.79 8.93
CA VAL A 81 16.28 -1.45 9.49
C VAL A 81 16.08 -1.86 10.95
N GLY A 82 15.42 -1.03 11.76
CA GLY A 82 15.24 -1.25 13.19
C GLY A 82 13.86 -1.79 13.56
N ASN A 83 13.73 -2.29 14.80
CA ASN A 83 12.43 -2.62 15.38
C ASN A 83 11.66 -1.33 15.66
N LEU A 84 10.39 -1.29 15.26
CA LEU A 84 9.54 -0.13 15.45
C LEU A 84 8.42 -0.50 16.41
N LEU A 85 8.27 0.31 17.46
CA LEU A 85 7.18 0.16 18.40
C LEU A 85 6.00 0.98 17.88
N CYS A 86 4.92 0.29 17.57
CA CYS A 86 3.76 0.83 16.92
C CYS A 86 2.60 0.80 17.93
N ASN A 87 2.19 1.97 18.42
CA ASN A 87 1.04 2.07 19.31
C ASN A 87 -0.23 2.35 18.51
N VAL A 88 -1.23 1.49 18.68
CA VAL A 88 -2.59 1.61 18.14
C VAL A 88 -3.55 1.76 19.31
N GLY A 89 -3.85 3.00 19.70
CA GLY A 89 -4.57 3.26 20.94
C GLY A 89 -3.81 2.69 22.14
N ASP A 90 -4.46 1.82 22.92
CA ASP A 90 -3.86 1.13 24.07
C ASP A 90 -3.10 -0.15 23.71
N MET A 91 -3.12 -0.58 22.45
CA MET A 91 -2.40 -1.77 22.00
C MET A 91 -1.07 -1.39 21.33
N GLY A 92 0.04 -1.73 21.99
CA GLY A 92 1.38 -1.64 21.40
C GLY A 92 1.74 -2.93 20.68
N PHE A 93 2.06 -2.85 19.39
CA PHE A 93 2.67 -3.94 18.63
C PHE A 93 4.10 -3.56 18.23
N VAL A 94 5.01 -4.53 18.21
CA VAL A 94 6.39 -4.30 17.76
C VAL A 94 6.52 -4.87 16.36
N TYR A 95 6.78 -3.99 15.40
CA TYR A 95 7.13 -4.40 14.05
C TYR A 95 8.62 -4.80 14.00
N HIS A 96 8.87 -6.07 13.73
CA HIS A 96 10.22 -6.60 13.55
C HIS A 96 10.58 -6.64 12.07
N HIS A 97 11.82 -6.27 11.74
CA HIS A 97 12.33 -6.30 10.37
C HIS A 97 12.21 -7.70 9.71
N GLY A 98 12.26 -8.77 10.51
CA GLY A 98 12.09 -10.15 10.04
C GLY A 98 10.67 -10.47 9.56
N MET A 99 9.65 -9.74 10.02
CA MET A 99 8.25 -9.94 9.60
C MET A 99 8.00 -9.53 8.13
N TYR A 100 8.93 -8.78 7.53
CA TYR A 100 8.85 -8.37 6.13
C TYR A 100 8.63 -9.57 5.20
N TRP A 101 9.41 -10.64 5.37
CA TRP A 101 9.33 -11.80 4.48
C TRP A 101 8.00 -12.54 4.61
N THR A 102 7.45 -12.64 5.82
CA THR A 102 6.15 -13.26 6.05
C THR A 102 5.03 -12.47 5.39
N LEU A 103 5.05 -11.15 5.53
CA LEU A 103 4.06 -10.27 4.88
C LEU A 103 4.22 -10.27 3.35
N ALA A 104 5.45 -10.18 2.86
CA ALA A 104 5.78 -10.23 1.44
C ALA A 104 5.31 -11.54 0.77
N LEU A 105 5.56 -12.69 1.42
CA LEU A 105 5.08 -13.98 0.93
C LEU A 105 3.56 -14.08 0.99
N GLY A 106 2.93 -13.59 2.06
CA GLY A 106 1.47 -13.54 2.17
C GLY A 106 0.83 -12.72 1.04
N GLU A 107 1.36 -11.53 0.79
CA GLU A 107 0.93 -10.67 -0.33
C GLU A 107 1.10 -11.38 -1.68
N LEU A 108 2.27 -12.00 -1.91
CA LEU A 108 2.53 -12.73 -3.15
C LEU A 108 1.53 -13.86 -3.39
N VAL A 109 1.23 -14.65 -2.35
CA VAL A 109 0.27 -15.76 -2.41
C VAL A 109 -1.13 -15.23 -2.72
N VAL A 110 -1.54 -14.13 -2.10
CA VAL A 110 -2.84 -13.48 -2.41
C VAL A 110 -2.88 -13.02 -3.86
N CYS A 111 -1.84 -12.31 -4.33
CA CYS A 111 -1.77 -11.84 -5.72
C CYS A 111 -1.83 -12.99 -6.73
N MET A 112 -1.07 -14.07 -6.49
CA MET A 112 -1.09 -15.27 -7.34
C MET A 112 -2.44 -15.98 -7.30
N GLY A 113 -3.00 -16.17 -6.11
CA GLY A 113 -4.29 -16.85 -5.93
C GLY A 113 -5.44 -16.13 -6.65
N VAL A 114 -5.46 -14.80 -6.58
CA VAL A 114 -6.43 -13.97 -7.30
C VAL A 114 -6.25 -14.11 -8.81
N GLY A 115 -5.02 -14.06 -9.31
CA GLY A 115 -4.72 -14.22 -10.74
C GLY A 115 -5.19 -15.57 -11.29
N MET A 116 -5.09 -16.64 -10.50
CA MET A 116 -5.55 -17.98 -10.89
C MET A 116 -7.06 -18.15 -10.80
N ALA A 117 -7.71 -17.55 -9.80
CA ALA A 117 -9.14 -17.74 -9.54
C ALA A 117 -10.05 -17.17 -10.63
N LYS A 118 -9.57 -16.18 -11.42
CA LYS A 118 -10.34 -15.47 -12.47
C LYS A 118 -11.73 -14.99 -12.00
N ASN A 119 -11.89 -14.79 -10.69
CA ASN A 119 -13.12 -14.33 -10.08
C ASN A 119 -12.99 -12.84 -9.75
N GLU A 120 -13.85 -12.05 -10.36
CA GLU A 120 -13.85 -10.59 -10.22
C GLU A 120 -14.17 -10.14 -8.79
N VAL A 121 -15.05 -10.85 -8.07
CA VAL A 121 -15.35 -10.52 -6.67
C VAL A 121 -14.12 -10.77 -5.79
N ALA A 122 -13.44 -11.89 -6.00
CA ALA A 122 -12.21 -12.21 -5.28
C ALA A 122 -11.13 -11.15 -5.55
N ARG A 123 -10.97 -10.72 -6.81
CA ARG A 123 -10.04 -9.64 -7.18
C ARG A 123 -10.36 -8.34 -6.43
N ARG A 124 -11.62 -7.92 -6.42
CA ARG A 124 -12.05 -6.68 -5.75
C ARG A 124 -11.83 -6.72 -4.25
N VAL A 125 -12.22 -7.82 -3.60
CA VAL A 125 -12.02 -8.00 -2.16
C VAL A 125 -10.53 -8.00 -1.82
N SER A 126 -9.73 -8.77 -2.56
CA SER A 126 -8.29 -8.82 -2.36
C SER A 126 -7.62 -7.47 -2.62
N ALA A 127 -8.04 -6.71 -3.64
CA ALA A 127 -7.53 -5.38 -3.89
C ALA A 127 -7.77 -4.43 -2.70
N VAL A 128 -8.98 -4.42 -2.13
CA VAL A 128 -9.29 -3.61 -0.94
C VAL A 128 -8.48 -4.07 0.27
N VAL A 129 -8.38 -5.38 0.48
CA VAL A 129 -7.61 -5.96 1.61
C VAL A 129 -6.12 -5.64 1.48
N LEU A 130 -5.53 -5.75 0.28
CA LEU A 130 -4.12 -5.46 0.06
C LEU A 130 -3.81 -3.97 0.20
N VAL A 131 -4.64 -3.09 -0.38
CA VAL A 131 -4.46 -1.64 -0.22
C VAL A 131 -4.65 -1.23 1.23
N GLY A 132 -5.76 -1.63 1.85
CA GLY A 132 -6.05 -1.32 3.25
C GLY A 132 -5.02 -1.90 4.21
N GLY A 133 -4.58 -3.13 3.97
CA GLY A 133 -3.53 -3.80 4.73
C GLY A 133 -2.18 -3.11 4.62
N SER A 134 -1.76 -2.75 3.41
CA SER A 134 -0.53 -1.99 3.17
C SER A 134 -0.57 -0.60 3.81
N TRP A 135 -1.72 0.07 3.79
CA TRP A 135 -1.93 1.31 4.52
C TRP A 135 -1.88 1.12 6.03
N GLY A 136 -2.57 0.12 6.56
CA GLY A 136 -2.59 -0.17 8.00
C GLY A 136 -1.19 -0.48 8.52
N VAL A 137 -0.53 -1.47 7.93
CA VAL A 137 0.84 -1.85 8.29
C VAL A 137 1.79 -0.67 8.06
N GLY A 138 1.72 -0.02 6.91
CA GLY A 138 2.60 1.09 6.55
C GLY A 138 2.47 2.30 7.46
N TRP A 139 1.24 2.70 7.78
CA TRP A 139 0.98 3.85 8.64
C TRP A 139 1.49 3.64 10.06
N PHE A 140 1.35 2.44 10.60
CA PHE A 140 1.80 2.15 11.96
C PHE A 140 3.29 1.81 12.01
N ALA A 141 3.82 1.12 11.00
CA ALA A 141 5.22 0.72 10.92
C ALA A 141 6.15 1.79 10.31
N THR A 142 5.70 3.02 10.07
CA THR A 142 6.57 4.11 9.61
C THR A 142 6.72 5.22 10.65
N PRO A 143 7.95 5.74 10.89
CA PRO A 143 8.15 6.90 11.76
C PRO A 143 7.51 8.18 11.20
N GLU A 144 7.22 9.13 12.09
CA GLU A 144 6.43 10.35 11.82
C GLU A 144 6.96 11.17 10.64
N ARG A 145 8.28 11.21 10.44
CA ARG A 145 8.91 11.90 9.31
C ARG A 145 8.41 11.36 7.95
N TYR A 146 8.22 10.06 7.82
CA TYR A 146 7.71 9.48 6.58
C TYR A 146 6.21 9.66 6.42
N LYS A 147 5.45 9.76 7.52
CA LYS A 147 4.03 10.09 7.47
C LYS A 147 3.82 11.51 6.96
N GLN A 148 4.64 12.46 7.42
CA GLN A 148 4.65 13.83 6.90
C GLN A 148 4.96 13.85 5.40
N GLN A 149 6.02 13.16 4.96
CA GLN A 149 6.32 13.02 3.54
C GLN A 149 5.18 12.40 2.73
N GLY A 150 4.51 11.38 3.29
CA GLY A 150 3.34 10.76 2.67
C GLY A 150 2.18 11.74 2.54
N LYS A 151 1.90 12.52 3.58
CA LYS A 151 0.88 13.59 3.55
C LYS A 151 1.19 14.62 2.48
N ASP A 152 2.44 15.09 2.41
CA ASP A 152 2.87 16.08 1.43
C ASP A 152 2.68 15.56 -0.01
N LEU A 153 3.04 14.29 -0.25
CA LEU A 153 2.81 13.63 -1.54
C LEU A 153 1.33 13.50 -1.88
N VAL A 154 0.48 13.13 -0.91
CA VAL A 154 -0.98 13.04 -1.11
C VAL A 154 -1.58 14.40 -1.42
N PHE A 155 -1.23 15.44 -0.66
CA PHE A 155 -1.69 16.80 -0.93
C PHE A 155 -1.23 17.32 -2.29
N TRP A 156 0.03 17.07 -2.64
CA TRP A 156 0.56 17.41 -3.95
C TRP A 156 -0.21 16.71 -5.07
N LEU A 157 -0.49 15.42 -4.91
CA LEU A 157 -1.25 14.63 -5.89
C LEU A 157 -2.69 15.15 -6.03
N TRP A 158 -3.37 15.45 -4.93
CA TRP A 158 -4.70 16.06 -4.98
C TRP A 158 -4.70 17.42 -5.64
N THR A 159 -3.68 18.24 -5.40
CA THR A 159 -3.54 19.54 -6.04
C THR A 159 -3.38 19.38 -7.55
N MET A 160 -2.56 18.44 -8.01
CA MET A 160 -2.40 18.15 -9.43
C MET A 160 -3.70 17.63 -10.05
N LEU A 161 -4.38 16.69 -9.40
CA LEU A 161 -5.67 16.16 -9.86
C LEU A 161 -6.74 17.26 -9.96
N ALA A 162 -6.79 18.16 -8.98
CA ALA A 162 -7.71 19.29 -8.97
C ALA A 162 -7.39 20.28 -10.12
N ILE A 163 -6.11 20.57 -10.36
CA ILE A 163 -5.67 21.41 -11.49
C ILE A 163 -6.03 20.76 -12.82
N ASP A 164 -5.82 19.46 -12.99
CA ASP A 164 -6.13 18.77 -14.24
C ASP A 164 -7.64 18.73 -14.50
N HIS A 165 -8.46 18.52 -13.47
CA HIS A 165 -9.92 18.64 -13.59
C HIS A 165 -10.36 20.08 -13.89
N ALA A 166 -9.77 21.08 -13.24
CA ALA A 166 -10.05 22.48 -13.53
C ALA A 166 -9.66 22.85 -14.96
N ARG A 167 -8.50 22.38 -15.44
CA ARG A 167 -8.07 22.54 -16.84
C ARG A 167 -8.98 21.84 -17.81
N ALA A 168 -9.46 20.64 -17.49
CA ALA A 168 -10.42 19.91 -18.32
C ALA A 168 -11.78 20.63 -18.39
N ALA A 169 -12.23 21.23 -17.29
CA ALA A 169 -13.48 22.00 -17.23
C ALA A 169 -13.37 23.34 -17.97
N VAL A 170 -12.25 24.06 -17.81
CA VAL A 170 -12.01 25.35 -18.49
C VAL A 170 -11.64 25.17 -19.96
N GLY A 171 -10.97 24.06 -20.30
CA GLY A 171 -10.58 23.69 -21.67
C GLY A 171 -11.64 22.89 -22.43
N GLY A 172 -12.83 22.72 -21.87
CA GLY A 172 -13.94 21.87 -22.34
C GLY A 172 -14.64 22.34 -23.62
N GLY A 173 -13.88 22.65 -24.67
CA GLY A 173 -14.38 22.99 -26.01
C GLY A 173 -13.74 22.21 -27.16
N ARG A 174 -12.85 21.24 -26.91
CA ARG A 174 -12.32 20.37 -27.97
C ARG A 174 -12.38 18.89 -27.58
N GLN A 175 -13.58 18.36 -27.78
CA GLN A 175 -13.86 16.99 -28.20
C GLN A 175 -12.66 16.37 -28.94
N ARG A 176 -11.94 15.46 -28.29
CA ARG A 176 -11.17 14.44 -29.02
C ARG A 176 -12.08 13.23 -29.19
N ARG A 177 -12.85 13.27 -30.28
CA ARG A 177 -13.33 12.06 -30.96
C ARG A 177 -12.11 11.34 -31.50
N TRP A 178 -11.84 10.14 -31.00
CA TRP A 178 -11.30 9.00 -31.76
C TRP A 178 -11.83 7.74 -31.09
#